data_AF-A0A0C9YL90-F1
#
_entry.id   AF-A0A0C9YL90-F1
#
_cell.length_a   1.000
_cell.length_b   1.000
_cell.length_c   1.000
_cell.angle_alpha   90.00
_cell.angle_beta   90.00
_cell.angle_gamma   90.00
#
_symmetry.space_group_name_H-M   'P 1'
#
loop_
_entity.id
_entity.type
_entity.pdbx_description
1 polymer ?
#
loop_
_entity_poly.entity_id
_entity_poly.type
_entity_poly.pdbx_seq_one_letter_code
_entity_poly.pdbx_strand_id
1 'polypeptide(L)' 'LPACVVCLGRHQHLIIDCRATRTWDNKHDTFAKRVHKALFTRDGCHICARWQREEGCSDHHNVKHICS' A
#
# COMPACT_ATOMS: atom_id res chain seq x y z
N LEU A 1 10.85 -10.51 -3.36
CA LEU A 1 10.61 -9.05 -3.35
C LEU A 1 9.27 -8.79 -2.67
N PRO A 2 9.21 -7.89 -1.67
CA PRO A 2 7.94 -7.52 -1.04
C PRO A 2 6.96 -7.00 -2.09
N ALA A 3 5.67 -7.30 -1.91
CA ALA A 3 4.63 -6.76 -2.79
C ALA A 3 4.40 -5.28 -2.46
N CYS A 4 4.32 -4.44 -3.50
CA CYS A 4 3.98 -3.03 -3.31
C CYS A 4 2.47 -2.87 -3.17
N VAL A 5 2.03 -2.20 -2.10
CA VAL A 5 0.61 -1.93 -1.85
C VAL A 5 -0.03 -0.94 -2.80
N VAL A 6 0.77 -0.01 -3.33
CA VAL A 6 0.24 0.99 -4.25
C VAL A 6 -0.10 0.31 -5.57
N CYS A 7 0.85 -0.36 -6.22
CA CYS A 7 0.62 -0.98 -7.54
C CYS A 7 0.24 -2.47 -7.52
N LEU A 8 0.19 -3.12 -6.35
CA LEU A 8 0.00 -4.57 -6.18
C LEU A 8 1.03 -5.44 -6.92
N GLY A 9 2.15 -4.85 -7.34
CA GLY A 9 3.19 -5.51 -8.11
C GLY A 9 4.26 -6.16 -7.25
N ARG A 10 4.82 -7.26 -7.75
CA ARG A 10 6.01 -7.95 -7.20
C ARG A 10 7.24 -7.72 -8.07
N HIS A 11 7.54 -6.47 -8.39
CA HIS A 11 8.69 -6.06 -9.21
C HIS A 11 9.63 -5.15 -8.42
N GLN A 12 10.88 -5.04 -8.88
CA GLN A 12 11.92 -4.30 -8.17
C GLN A 12 11.68 -2.79 -8.30
N HIS A 13 11.25 -2.15 -7.21
CA HIS A 13 11.21 -0.70 -7.07
C HIS A 13 11.21 -0.31 -5.58
N LEU A 14 11.44 0.98 -5.30
CA LEU A 14 11.36 1.53 -3.95
C LEU A 14 9.89 1.70 -3.54
N ILE A 15 9.38 0.74 -2.76
CA ILE A 15 7.96 0.72 -2.32
C ILE A 15 7.56 2.01 -1.59
N ILE A 16 8.49 2.59 -0.81
CA ILE A 16 8.27 3.85 -0.07
C ILE A 16 8.03 5.05 -0.99
N ASP A 17 8.52 5.00 -2.23
CA ASP A 17 8.41 6.06 -3.23
C ASP A 17 7.46 5.70 -4.37
N CYS A 18 6.69 4.61 -4.25
CA CYS A 18 5.76 4.20 -5.29
C CYS A 18 4.65 5.25 -5.48
N ARG A 19 4.58 5.81 -6.69
CA ARG A 19 3.58 6.81 -7.13
C ARG A 19 2.66 6.28 -8.22
N ALA A 20 2.54 4.95 -8.33
CA ALA A 20 1.69 4.35 -9.35
C ALA A 20 0.23 4.76 -9.16
N THR A 21 -0.41 5.16 -10.26
CA THR A 21 -1.84 5.48 -10.30
C THR A 21 -2.66 4.29 -10.76
N ARG A 22 -2.02 3.27 -11.35
CA ARG A 22 -2.64 2.02 -11.80
C ARG A 22 -1.94 0.79 -11.23
N THR A 23 -2.65 -0.34 -11.20
CA THR A 23 -2.12 -1.65 -10.81
C THR A 23 -1.02 -2.10 -11.75
N TRP A 24 -0.23 -3.09 -11.33
CA TRP A 24 0.94 -3.61 -12.06
C TRP A 24 0.62 -4.10 -13.47
N ASP A 25 -0.63 -4.51 -13.73
CA ASP A 25 -1.15 -4.96 -15.03
C ASP A 25 -1.81 -3.84 -15.84
N ASN A 26 -1.78 -2.61 -15.32
CA ASN A 26 -2.40 -1.42 -15.89
C ASN A 26 -3.93 -1.52 -16.05
N LYS A 27 -4.61 -2.50 -15.46
CA LYS A 27 -6.06 -2.69 -15.65
C LYS A 27 -6.91 -1.83 -14.74
N HIS A 28 -6.48 -1.61 -13.50
CA HIS A 28 -7.27 -0.93 -12.49
C HIS A 28 -6.52 0.29 -11.95
N ASP A 29 -7.28 1.28 -11.50
CA ASP A 29 -6.73 2.36 -10.68
C ASP A 29 -6.26 1.81 -9.32
N THR A 30 -5.21 2.40 -8.76
CA THR A 30 -4.72 2.02 -7.44
C THR A 30 -5.72 2.40 -6.36
N PHE A 31 -6.01 1.44 -5.47
CA PHE A 31 -6.85 1.67 -4.29
C PHE A 31 -6.17 2.61 -3.28
N ALA A 32 -4.86 2.44 -3.12
CA ALA A 32 -4.04 3.21 -2.19
C ALA A 32 -3.03 4.09 -2.92
N LYS A 33 -2.68 5.20 -2.28
CA LYS A 33 -1.60 6.11 -2.68
C LYS A 33 -0.67 6.37 -1.50
N ARG A 34 0.60 6.66 -1.79
CA ARG A 34 1.51 7.21 -0.80
C ARG A 34 1.47 8.73 -0.81
N VAL A 35 1.39 9.30 0.39
CA VAL A 35 1.56 10.73 0.63
C VAL A 35 2.68 10.85 1.65
N HIS A 36 3.84 11.35 1.20
CA HIS A 36 5.10 11.26 1.94
C HIS A 36 5.40 9.80 2.35
N LYS A 37 5.56 9.54 3.66
CA LYS A 37 5.88 8.21 4.20
C LYS A 37 4.64 7.42 4.65
N ALA A 38 3.44 8.00 4.52
CA ALA A 38 2.18 7.40 4.95
C ALA A 38 1.36 6.89 3.75
N LEU A 39 0.51 5.90 4.03
CA LEU A 39 -0.31 5.23 3.04
C LEU A 39 -1.78 5.61 3.26
N PHE A 40 -2.48 5.97 2.19
CA PHE A 40 -3.87 6.38 2.24
C PHE A 40 -4.68 5.69 1.16
N THR A 41 -5.95 5.41 1.42
CA THR A 41 -6.92 5.13 0.35
C THR A 41 -7.08 6.38 -0.53
N ARG A 42 -7.58 6.21 -1.76
CA ARG A 42 -7.94 7.37 -2.58
C ARG A 42 -8.98 8.28 -1.91
N ASP A 43 -9.85 7.71 -1.08
CA ASP A 43 -10.88 8.43 -0.31
C ASP A 43 -10.33 9.12 0.95
N GLY A 44 -9.02 9.02 1.21
CA GLY A 44 -8.34 9.74 2.29
C GLY A 44 -8.24 8.99 3.62
N CYS A 45 -8.68 7.73 3.69
CA CYS A 45 -8.51 6.92 4.89
C CYS A 45 -7.06 6.47 5.06
N HIS A 46 -6.48 6.66 6.25
CA HIS A 46 -5.13 6.22 6.54
C HIS A 46 -5.06 4.68 6.65
N ILE A 47 -4.10 4.07 5.95
CA ILE A 47 -3.86 2.64 5.94
C ILE A 47 -2.59 2.34 6.74
N CYS A 48 -2.61 1.27 7.53
CA CYS A 48 -1.41 0.80 8.21
C CYS A 48 -0.35 0.40 7.18
N ALA A 49 0.85 0.96 7.27
CA ALA A 49 1.98 0.56 6.42
C ALA A 49 2.91 -0.47 7.10
N ARG A 50 2.69 -0.80 8.37
CA ARG A 50 3.58 -1.70 9.14
C ARG A 50 3.47 -3.14 8.67
N TRP A 51 2.30 -3.58 8.19
CA TRP A 51 2.15 -4.94 7.65
C TRP A 51 3.05 -5.21 6.43
N GLN A 52 3.49 -4.17 5.71
CA GLN A 52 4.47 -4.31 4.63
C GLN A 52 5.90 -4.55 5.11
N ARG A 53 6.17 -4.41 6.41
CA ARG A 53 7.47 -4.71 7.01
C ARG A 53 7.57 -6.21 7.31
N GLU A 54 8.79 -6.72 7.44
CA GLU A 54 9.01 -8.14 7.76
C GLU A 54 8.37 -8.53 9.10
N GLU A 55 8.35 -7.62 10.08
CA GLU A 55 7.73 -7.88 11.38
C GLU A 55 6.19 -7.86 11.33
N GLY A 56 5.62 -7.44 10.20
CA GLY A 56 4.19 -7.26 10.04
C GLY A 56 3.61 -6.17 10.95
N CYS A 57 2.33 -6.31 11.29
CA CYS A 57 1.67 -5.41 12.24
C CYS A 57 0.98 -6.16 13.36
N SER A 58 1.39 -5.88 14.60
CA SER A 58 0.83 -6.48 15.82
C SER A 58 -0.24 -5.61 16.49
N ASP A 59 -0.43 -4.37 16.03
CA ASP A 59 -1.38 -3.42 16.62
C ASP A 59 -2.83 -3.84 16.34
N HIS A 60 -3.69 -3.70 17.35
CA HIS A 60 -5.13 -3.89 17.19
C HIS A 60 -5.75 -2.69 16.49
N HIS A 61 -5.88 -2.74 15.16
CA HIS A 61 -6.64 -1.73 14.42
C HIS A 61 -8.13 -2.08 14.40
N ASN A 62 -9.03 -1.17 14.81
CA ASN A 62 -10.47 -1.34 14.53
C ASN A 62 -10.76 -1.29 13.01
N VAL A 63 -9.86 -0.69 12.24
CA VAL A 63 -9.87 -0.57 10.77
C VAL A 63 -9.20 -1.78 10.07
N LYS A 64 -9.01 -2.90 10.80
CA LYS A 64 -8.25 -4.13 10.45
C LYS A 64 -8.50 -4.73 9.06
N HIS A 65 -9.52 -4.31 8.32
CA HIS A 65 -9.97 -5.01 7.11
C HIS A 65 -9.99 -4.18 5.82
N ILE A 66 -9.45 -2.97 5.81
CA ILE A 66 -9.03 -2.39 4.52
C ILE A 66 -7.63 -2.93 4.21
N CYS A 67 -7.55 -4.25 4.03
CA CYS A 67 -6.39 -4.90 3.45
C CYS A 67 -6.45 -4.61 1.95
N SER A 68 -5.48 -3.84 1.44
CA SER A 68 -5.20 -3.80 0.02
C SER A 68 -4.58 -5.11 -0.45
#